data_AF-A0A927RN35-F1
#
_entry.id   AF-A0A927RN35-F1
#
_cell.length_a   1.000
_cell.length_b   1.000
_cell.length_c   1.000
_cell.angle_alpha   90.00
_cell.angle_beta   90.00
_cell.angle_gamma   90.00
#
_symmetry.space_group_name_H-M   'P 1'
#
loop_
_entity.id
_entity.type
_entity.pdbx_description
1 polymer ?
#
loop_
_entity_poly.entity_id
_entity_poly.type
_entity_poly.pdbx_seq_one_letter_code
_entity_poly.pdbx_strand_id
1 'polypeptide(L)'
;MSSAAEQAKDLYRSFLLDLWHASPRRRASLAERIVADDFAIRRGGQHDPAHGPAAIVDTIERSLALFDDVRVTLDQGPVAEGDLVAARWTFSGSFRGGLPGASAPVGTRVAFSGMDLVRLADGKVAEYWVSSDADHLMAQLGVEGESNA
;
A
#
# COMPACT_ATOMS: atom_id res chain seq x y z
N MET A 1 12.61 26.88 5.94
CA MET A 1 11.26 26.29 5.82
C MET A 1 11.31 25.29 4.67
N SER A 2 10.80 24.07 4.85
CA SER A 2 10.78 23.05 3.78
C SER A 2 9.80 23.47 2.69
N SER A 3 10.12 23.24 1.41
CA SER A 3 9.23 23.61 0.30
C SER A 3 7.93 22.79 0.34
N ALA A 4 6.86 23.26 -0.31
CA ALA A 4 5.61 22.50 -0.42
C ALA A 4 5.82 21.10 -1.04
N ALA A 5 6.71 21.01 -2.03
CA ALA A 5 7.08 19.74 -2.66
C ALA A 5 7.78 18.79 -1.68
N GLU A 6 8.69 19.29 -0.84
CA GLU A 6 9.33 18.44 0.17
C GLU A 6 8.36 18.00 1.27
N GLN A 7 7.43 18.87 1.70
CA GLN A 7 6.38 18.48 2.64
C GLN A 7 5.46 17.39 2.06
N ALA A 8 5.11 17.49 0.78
CA ALA A 8 4.33 16.48 0.07
C ALA A 8 5.06 15.13 0.02
N LYS A 9 6.36 15.15 -0.28
CA LYS A 9 7.22 13.95 -0.29
C LYS A 9 7.34 13.32 1.10
N ASP A 10 7.49 14.13 2.15
CA ASP A 10 7.58 13.64 3.53
C ASP A 10 6.26 13.02 3.99
N LEU A 11 5.13 13.64 3.65
CA LEU A 11 3.81 13.07 3.91
C LEU A 11 3.64 11.72 3.22
N TYR A 12 4.06 11.61 1.96
CA TYR A 12 4.03 10.33 1.23
C TYR A 12 4.95 9.28 1.89
N ARG A 13 6.15 9.66 2.38
CA ARG A 13 7.03 8.73 3.10
C ARG A 13 6.36 8.21 4.38
N SER A 14 5.64 9.05 5.12
CA SER A 14 4.86 8.59 6.27
C SER A 14 3.69 7.69 5.85
N PHE A 15 3.03 7.99 4.73
CA PHE A 15 1.98 7.14 4.19
C PHE A 15 2.49 5.75 3.77
N LEU A 16 3.63 5.67 3.07
CA LEU A 16 4.18 4.40 2.58
C LEU A 16 4.95 3.62 3.67
N LEU A 17 5.81 4.28 4.43
CA LEU A 17 6.74 3.59 5.34
C LEU A 17 6.18 3.52 6.76
N ASP A 18 5.78 4.68 7.32
CA ASP A 18 5.35 4.72 8.72
C ASP A 18 4.04 3.97 8.96
N LEU A 19 3.05 4.07 8.06
CA LEU A 19 1.81 3.30 8.20
C LEU A 19 2.06 1.79 8.10
N TRP A 20 2.85 1.35 7.11
CA TRP A 20 3.08 -0.07 6.90
C TRP A 20 3.88 -0.71 8.04
N HIS A 21 4.84 0.00 8.65
CA HIS A 21 5.68 -0.55 9.74
C HIS A 21 5.19 -0.20 11.16
N ALA A 22 4.12 0.57 11.31
CA ALA A 22 3.55 0.86 12.62
C ALA A 22 2.91 -0.37 13.30
N SER A 23 2.88 -0.38 14.63
CA SER A 23 2.00 -1.30 15.37
C SER A 23 0.52 -0.97 15.09
N PRO A 24 -0.44 -1.91 15.24
CA PRO A 24 -1.85 -1.66 14.91
C PRO A 24 -2.42 -0.40 15.58
N ARG A 25 -2.14 -0.18 16.88
CA ARG A 25 -2.56 1.04 17.59
C ARG A 25 -1.94 2.30 17.00
N ARG A 26 -0.63 2.29 16.70
CA ARG A 26 0.06 3.45 16.13
C ARG A 26 -0.39 3.72 14.69
N ARG A 27 -0.70 2.67 13.93
CA ARG A 27 -1.20 2.75 12.56
C ARG A 27 -2.54 3.46 12.50
N ALA A 28 -3.50 3.05 13.34
CA ALA A 28 -4.81 3.71 13.43
C ALA A 28 -4.68 5.21 13.74
N SER A 29 -3.96 5.57 14.80
CA SER A 29 -3.77 6.99 15.17
C SER A 29 -2.96 7.78 14.15
N LEU A 30 -2.04 7.14 13.42
CA LEU A 30 -1.28 7.80 12.35
C LEU A 30 -2.17 8.07 11.15
N ALA A 31 -2.99 7.10 10.74
CA ALA A 31 -3.93 7.24 9.63
C ALA A 31 -4.88 8.42 9.86
N GLU A 32 -5.47 8.56 11.05
CA GLU A 32 -6.33 9.70 11.42
C GLU A 32 -5.66 11.07 11.21
N ARG A 33 -4.34 11.14 11.39
CA ARG A 33 -3.57 12.39 11.23
C ARG A 33 -3.20 12.69 9.79
N ILE A 34 -2.81 11.68 9.01
CA ILE A 34 -2.20 11.89 7.69
C ILE A 34 -3.13 11.61 6.52
N VAL A 35 -4.30 11.00 6.78
CA VAL A 35 -5.29 10.62 5.77
C VAL A 35 -6.54 11.49 5.94
N ALA A 36 -7.10 11.94 4.82
CA ALA A 36 -8.32 12.74 4.79
C ALA A 36 -9.53 11.92 5.22
N ASP A 37 -10.53 12.58 5.79
CA ASP A 37 -11.74 11.91 6.30
C ASP A 37 -12.57 11.29 5.16
N ASP A 38 -12.51 11.90 3.97
CA ASP A 38 -13.13 11.45 2.72
C ASP A 38 -12.18 10.65 1.81
N PHE A 39 -11.05 10.18 2.36
CA PHE A 39 -10.01 9.49 1.58
C PHE A 39 -10.57 8.35 0.74
N ALA A 40 -10.16 8.26 -0.53
CA ALA A 40 -10.63 7.23 -1.45
C ALA A 40 -9.49 6.40 -2.04
N ILE A 41 -9.66 5.08 -2.02
CA ILE A 41 -8.78 4.14 -2.75
C ILE A 41 -9.38 3.91 -4.14
N ARG A 42 -8.54 4.06 -5.17
CA ARG A 42 -8.92 3.98 -6.58
C ARG A 42 -8.22 2.77 -7.22
N ARG A 43 -8.96 1.69 -7.44
CA ARG A 43 -8.47 0.45 -8.08
C ARG A 43 -9.32 0.13 -9.31
N GLY A 44 -8.69 -0.09 -10.46
CA GLY A 44 -9.37 -0.60 -11.67
C GLY A 44 -10.55 0.23 -12.19
N GLY A 45 -10.54 1.56 -11.98
CA GLY A 45 -11.61 2.47 -12.44
C GLY A 45 -12.90 2.41 -11.62
N GLN A 46 -12.98 1.58 -10.57
CA GLN A 46 -14.10 1.53 -9.63
C GLN A 46 -13.77 2.34 -8.37
N HIS A 47 -14.79 3.01 -7.82
CA HIS A 47 -14.69 3.60 -6.48
C HIS A 47 -14.84 2.47 -5.46
N ASP A 48 -13.81 2.23 -4.65
CA ASP A 48 -13.97 1.40 -3.46
C ASP A 48 -15.00 2.07 -2.54
N PRO A 49 -16.06 1.37 -2.08
CA PRO A 49 -17.01 1.96 -1.14
C PRO A 49 -16.36 2.30 0.22
N ALA A 50 -15.23 1.67 0.55
CA ALA A 50 -14.47 1.99 1.74
C ALA A 50 -13.74 3.32 1.57
N HIS A 51 -13.93 4.22 2.54
CA HIS A 51 -13.35 5.56 2.55
C HIS A 51 -12.76 5.94 3.92
N GLY A 52 -11.98 7.01 3.94
CA GLY A 52 -11.37 7.57 5.13
C GLY A 52 -10.19 6.76 5.68
N PRO A 53 -9.66 7.15 6.85
CA PRO A 53 -8.49 6.53 7.46
C PRO A 53 -8.64 5.02 7.72
N ALA A 54 -9.84 4.56 8.06
CA ALA A 54 -10.10 3.14 8.31
C ALA A 54 -9.87 2.27 7.07
N ALA A 55 -10.21 2.77 5.87
CA ALA A 55 -10.09 2.01 4.63
C ALA A 55 -8.63 1.62 4.30
N ILE A 56 -7.68 2.54 4.53
CA ILE A 56 -6.26 2.24 4.33
C ILE A 56 -5.71 1.33 5.42
N VAL A 57 -6.14 1.51 6.69
CA VAL A 57 -5.75 0.63 7.80
C VAL A 57 -6.17 -0.80 7.50
N ASP A 58 -7.43 -1.02 7.13
CA ASP A 58 -7.96 -2.36 6.82
C ASP A 58 -7.22 -2.98 5.62
N THR A 59 -6.86 -2.19 4.62
CA THR A 59 -6.09 -2.68 3.46
C THR A 59 -4.70 -3.16 3.87
N ILE A 60 -4.02 -2.40 4.74
CA ILE A 60 -2.70 -2.78 5.27
C ILE A 60 -2.83 -4.02 6.15
N GLU A 61 -3.77 -4.06 7.10
CA GLU A 61 -3.94 -5.20 8.02
C GLU A 61 -4.28 -6.49 7.28
N ARG A 62 -5.15 -6.44 6.24
CA ARG A 62 -5.43 -7.62 5.40
C ARG A 62 -4.17 -8.12 4.68
N SER A 63 -3.32 -7.21 4.22
CA SER A 63 -2.06 -7.57 3.56
C SER A 63 -1.09 -8.21 4.57
N LEU A 64 -0.91 -7.59 5.73
CA LEU A 64 -0.04 -8.10 6.79
C LEU A 64 -0.52 -9.43 7.38
N ALA A 65 -1.82 -9.71 7.37
CA ALA A 65 -2.36 -10.98 7.85
C ALA A 65 -1.85 -12.19 7.04
N LEU A 66 -1.40 -11.99 5.80
CA LEU A 66 -0.92 -13.05 4.91
C LEU A 66 0.61 -13.25 4.95
N PHE A 67 1.36 -12.35 5.59
CA PHE A 67 2.82 -12.37 5.53
C PHE A 67 3.47 -12.01 6.88
N ASP A 68 4.51 -12.75 7.25
CA ASP A 68 5.44 -12.40 8.31
C ASP A 68 6.64 -11.61 7.76
N ASP A 69 7.44 -11.00 8.64
CA ASP A 69 8.65 -10.24 8.29
C ASP A 69 8.45 -9.18 7.19
N VAL A 70 7.27 -8.54 7.17
CA VAL A 70 6.93 -7.61 6.11
C VAL A 70 7.87 -6.40 6.10
N ARG A 71 8.42 -6.12 4.92
CA ARG A 71 9.20 -4.92 4.64
C ARG A 71 8.69 -4.24 3.38
N VAL A 72 8.51 -2.93 3.49
CA VAL A 72 8.15 -2.06 2.37
C VAL A 72 9.29 -1.08 2.17
N THR A 73 9.80 -0.97 0.95
CA THR A 73 10.86 -0.03 0.59
C THR A 73 10.36 0.94 -0.46
N LEU A 74 10.87 2.16 -0.38
CA LEU A 74 10.74 3.15 -1.44
C LEU A 74 11.92 2.98 -2.40
N ASP A 75 11.63 2.62 -3.65
CA ASP A 75 12.67 2.29 -4.64
C ASP A 75 12.98 3.48 -5.53
N GLN A 76 11.94 4.20 -5.98
CA GLN A 76 12.07 5.39 -6.83
C GLN A 76 11.10 6.49 -6.37
N GLY A 77 11.53 7.74 -6.45
CA GLY A 77 10.78 8.90 -5.98
C GLY A 77 10.96 9.15 -4.47
N PRO A 78 9.98 9.78 -3.79
CA PRO A 78 8.77 10.39 -4.35
C PRO A 78 9.06 11.56 -5.28
N VAL A 79 8.34 11.63 -6.39
CA VAL A 79 8.28 12.79 -7.28
C VAL A 79 6.98 13.52 -6.98
N ALA A 80 7.05 14.83 -6.77
CA ALA A 80 5.90 15.66 -6.41
C ALA A 80 5.70 16.77 -7.46
N GLU A 81 4.47 16.92 -7.92
CA GLU A 81 4.05 17.97 -8.84
C GLU A 81 2.64 18.44 -8.45
N GLY A 82 2.51 19.73 -8.12
CA GLY A 82 1.25 20.27 -7.58
C GLY A 82 0.85 19.55 -6.29
N ASP A 83 -0.35 18.98 -6.30
CA ASP A 83 -0.94 18.20 -5.21
C ASP A 83 -0.74 16.68 -5.38
N LEU A 84 -0.02 16.24 -6.40
CA LEU A 84 0.22 14.83 -6.70
C LEU A 84 1.62 14.39 -6.26
N VAL A 85 1.71 13.17 -5.72
CA VAL A 85 2.98 12.50 -5.43
C VAL A 85 2.95 11.10 -6.02
N ALA A 86 4.00 10.75 -6.78
CA ALA A 86 4.16 9.43 -7.38
C ALA A 86 5.46 8.77 -6.89
N ALA A 87 5.43 7.46 -6.68
CA ALA A 87 6.62 6.69 -6.34
C ALA A 87 6.50 5.22 -6.72
N ARG A 88 7.66 4.55 -6.82
CA ARG A 88 7.75 3.09 -6.93
C ARG A 88 8.24 2.51 -5.62
N TRP A 89 7.65 1.41 -5.20
CA TRP A 89 7.98 0.70 -3.98
C TRP A 89 8.09 -0.81 -4.20
N THR A 90 8.70 -1.48 -3.23
CA THR A 90 8.75 -2.94 -3.16
C THR A 90 8.22 -3.42 -1.82
N PHE A 91 7.34 -4.41 -1.86
CA PHE A 91 6.91 -5.20 -0.70
C PHE A 91 7.69 -6.52 -0.70
N SER A 92 8.08 -6.97 0.49
CA SER A 92 8.63 -8.31 0.71
C SER A 92 8.15 -8.87 2.04
N GLY A 93 8.09 -10.20 2.13
CA GLY A 93 7.67 -10.90 3.34
C GLY A 93 7.78 -12.42 3.20
N SER A 94 7.39 -13.13 4.25
CA SER A 94 7.31 -14.60 4.30
C SER A 94 5.85 -15.01 4.33
N PHE A 95 5.40 -15.85 3.39
CA PHE A 95 3.99 -16.24 3.29
C PHE A 95 3.52 -17.03 4.53
N ARG A 96 2.40 -16.61 5.13
CA ARG A 96 1.82 -17.21 6.35
C ARG A 96 0.69 -18.19 6.07
N GLY A 97 0.35 -18.41 4.79
CA GLY A 97 -0.84 -19.16 4.40
C GLY A 97 -2.12 -18.32 4.47
N GLY A 98 -3.27 -18.97 4.28
CA GLY A 98 -4.59 -18.32 4.38
C GLY A 98 -5.06 -17.60 3.11
N LEU A 99 -4.28 -17.66 2.03
CA LEU A 99 -4.72 -17.22 0.70
C LEU A 99 -5.36 -18.40 -0.06
N PRO A 100 -6.65 -18.34 -0.41
CA PRO A 100 -7.30 -19.39 -1.20
C PRO A 100 -6.59 -19.61 -2.54
N GLY A 101 -6.42 -20.87 -2.93
CA GLY A 101 -5.75 -21.25 -4.18
C GLY A 101 -4.22 -21.20 -4.15
N ALA A 102 -3.59 -20.70 -3.07
CA ALA A 102 -2.14 -20.71 -2.94
C ALA A 102 -1.63 -22.11 -2.62
N SER A 103 -0.60 -22.54 -3.36
CA SER A 103 0.08 -23.82 -3.15
C SER A 103 1.48 -23.66 -2.54
N ALA A 104 2.00 -22.44 -2.48
CA ALA A 104 3.30 -22.16 -1.86
C ALA A 104 3.32 -22.53 -0.36
N PRO A 105 4.38 -23.19 0.13
CA PRO A 105 4.54 -23.49 1.55
C PRO A 105 4.57 -22.24 2.44
N VAL A 106 4.10 -22.37 3.69
CA VAL A 106 4.32 -21.36 4.73
C VAL A 106 5.82 -21.12 4.89
N GLY A 107 6.21 -19.86 4.98
CA GLY A 107 7.61 -19.42 5.03
C GLY A 107 8.22 -19.09 3.67
N THR A 108 7.51 -19.33 2.56
CA THR A 108 7.98 -18.92 1.21
C THR A 108 8.25 -17.42 1.18
N ARG A 109 9.48 -17.04 0.84
CA ARG A 109 9.87 -15.63 0.68
C ARG A 109 9.30 -15.11 -0.62
N VAL A 110 8.61 -13.98 -0.55
CA VAL A 110 8.05 -13.29 -1.71
C VAL A 110 8.56 -11.86 -1.77
N ALA A 111 8.63 -11.32 -2.98
CA ALA A 111 8.81 -9.89 -3.21
C ALA A 111 8.04 -9.47 -4.46
N PHE A 112 7.38 -8.32 -4.41
CA PHE A 112 6.74 -7.72 -5.58
C PHE A 112 6.80 -6.20 -5.47
N SER A 113 6.79 -5.53 -6.62
CA SER A 113 6.81 -4.08 -6.66
C SER A 113 5.42 -3.52 -6.95
N GLY A 114 5.29 -2.23 -6.73
CA GLY A 114 4.15 -1.46 -7.16
C GLY A 114 4.50 0.01 -7.37
N MET A 115 3.53 0.74 -7.88
CA MET A 115 3.58 2.17 -8.02
C MET A 115 2.35 2.79 -7.40
N ASP A 116 2.59 3.88 -6.68
CA ASP A 116 1.57 4.72 -6.11
C ASP A 116 1.48 6.03 -6.89
N LEU A 117 0.26 6.51 -7.03
CA LEU A 117 -0.03 7.93 -7.19
C LEU A 117 -0.94 8.32 -6.01
N VAL A 118 -0.59 9.38 -5.30
CA VAL A 118 -1.44 9.95 -4.26
C VAL A 118 -1.76 11.41 -4.56
N ARG A 119 -2.98 11.83 -4.25
CA ARG A 119 -3.38 13.25 -4.25
C ARG A 119 -3.45 13.74 -2.82
N LEU A 120 -2.91 14.92 -2.59
CA LEU A 120 -2.91 15.60 -1.30
C LEU A 120 -3.98 16.71 -1.29
N ALA A 121 -4.65 16.87 -0.16
CA ALA A 121 -5.52 18.01 0.11
C ALA A 121 -5.42 18.38 1.58
N ASP A 122 -5.35 19.68 1.87
CA ASP A 122 -5.33 20.20 3.25
C ASP A 122 -4.26 19.54 4.15
N GLY A 123 -3.10 19.24 3.58
CA GLY A 123 -1.97 18.62 4.28
C GLY A 123 -2.16 17.12 4.59
N LYS A 124 -3.15 16.46 3.98
CA LYS A 124 -3.46 15.04 4.14
C LYS A 124 -3.51 14.31 2.80
N VAL A 125 -3.39 12.99 2.83
CA VAL A 125 -3.62 12.12 1.67
C VAL A 125 -5.11 11.97 1.44
N ALA A 126 -5.61 12.43 0.29
CA ALA A 126 -7.03 12.45 -0.05
C ALA A 126 -7.42 11.35 -1.05
N GLU A 127 -6.54 11.02 -1.99
CA GLU A 127 -6.80 9.91 -2.91
C GLU A 127 -5.55 9.06 -3.11
N TYR A 128 -5.78 7.78 -3.33
CA TYR A 128 -4.74 6.79 -3.54
C TYR A 128 -5.05 5.89 -4.73
N TRP A 129 -4.24 5.97 -5.77
CA TRP A 129 -4.20 5.03 -6.88
C TRP A 129 -3.00 4.11 -6.71
N VAL A 130 -3.23 2.82 -6.83
CA VAL A 130 -2.18 1.80 -6.72
C VAL A 130 -2.25 0.84 -7.88
N SER A 131 -1.08 0.56 -8.46
CA SER A 131 -0.87 -0.54 -9.39
C SER A 131 0.30 -1.36 -8.88
N SER A 132 0.05 -2.62 -8.53
CA SER A 132 1.07 -3.55 -8.08
C SER A 132 1.26 -4.68 -9.06
N ASP A 133 2.42 -5.32 -8.99
CA ASP A 133 2.75 -6.53 -9.74
C ASP A 133 2.06 -7.75 -9.10
N ALA A 134 0.73 -7.68 -8.94
CA ALA A 134 -0.07 -8.67 -8.22
C ALA A 134 0.03 -10.07 -8.85
N ASP A 135 0.06 -10.14 -10.18
CA ASP A 135 0.24 -11.41 -10.91
C ASP A 135 1.60 -12.05 -10.60
N HIS A 136 2.64 -11.23 -10.39
CA HIS A 136 3.96 -11.71 -9.99
C HIS A 136 3.94 -12.29 -8.56
N LEU A 137 3.20 -11.68 -7.65
CA LEU A 137 2.96 -12.24 -6.31
C LEU A 137 2.18 -13.56 -6.40
N MET A 138 1.08 -13.59 -7.18
CA MET A 138 0.26 -14.79 -7.34
C MET A 138 1.06 -15.97 -7.89
N ALA A 139 1.92 -15.72 -8.90
CA ALA A 139 2.81 -16.73 -9.44
C ALA A 139 3.82 -17.26 -8.39
N GLN A 140 4.41 -16.39 -7.56
CA GLN A 140 5.29 -16.82 -6.45
C GLN A 140 4.55 -17.67 -5.42
N LEU A 141 3.24 -17.43 -5.23
CA LEU A 141 2.40 -18.20 -4.31
C LEU A 141 1.81 -19.46 -4.94
N GLY A 142 2.09 -19.72 -6.22
CA GLY A 142 1.55 -20.85 -6.97
C GLY A 142 0.02 -20.81 -7.06
N VAL A 143 -0.56 -19.61 -7.10
CA VAL A 143 -1.97 -19.41 -7.46
C VAL A 143 -2.03 -19.46 -8.98
N GLU A 144 -2.51 -20.58 -9.52
CA GLU A 144 -2.78 -20.70 -10.94
C GLU A 144 -3.98 -19.80 -11.27
N GLY A 145 -3.82 -18.86 -12.20
CA GLY A 145 -4.96 -18.15 -12.77
C GLY A 145 -5.92 -19.18 -13.35
N GLU A 146 -7.23 -18.99 -13.18
CA GLU A 146 -8.25 -19.92 -13.67
C GLU A 146 -7.88 -20.41 -15.07
N SER A 147 -7.42 -21.68 -15.14
CA SER A 147 -7.24 -22.35 -16.41
C SER A 147 -8.62 -22.44 -17.01
N ASN A 148 -8.88 -21.60 -18.02
CA ASN A 148 -10.09 -21.64 -18.80
C ASN A 148 -10.09 -22.98 -19.55
N ALA A 149 -10.68 -24.00 -18.92
CA ALA A 149 -10.94 -25.32 -19.49
C ALA A 149 -12.37 -25.37 -20.04
#